data_AF-A0A2G9NEL1-F1
#
_entry.id   AF-A0A2G9NEL1-F1
#
_cell.length_a   1.000
_cell.length_b   1.000
_cell.length_c   1.000
_cell.angle_alpha   90.00
_cell.angle_beta   90.00
_cell.angle_gamma   90.00
#
_symmetry.space_group_name_H-M   'P 1'
#
loop_
_entity.id
_entity.type
_entity.pdbx_description
1 polymer ?
#
loop_
_entity_poly.entity_id
_entity_poly.type
_entity_poly.pdbx_seq_one_letter_code
_entity_poly.pdbx_strand_id
1 'polypeptide(L)'
;MKNTLNHNLVIIYIAVSLFAIFFLFYQVIQDDYNLSISKRLSTNKNFSLPSVVQEFNQKQYKVYVKDLPYKIDPEYKKSVDEAVSYWEQKENVDFVYTDEEENADLIIYWAKDFSVGHVGYAYENLIEIGLGDSYCYNDWRPYSYEYVTQNMKHEFGHFLGYEHSQDENDIMYFQSKQEYDYTLNESDVLPSGYYQYYGVCTLYENTKLSIIVSSDKNIDVLIVPSYEDYELMIDGKKYDSYEKCSSSDINNYSLICNVSDESGIVIINKSKDNVNFSIEVSEEY
;
A
#
# COMPACT_ATOMS: atom_id res chain seq x y z
N MET A 1 -32.02 -73.64 -12.63
CA MET A 1 -32.30 -72.32 -13.26
C MET A 1 -33.39 -71.56 -12.50
N LYS A 2 -33.12 -71.17 -11.25
CA LYS A 2 -33.99 -70.32 -10.42
C LYS A 2 -33.04 -69.44 -9.60
N ASN A 3 -33.05 -68.11 -9.83
CA ASN A 3 -32.77 -67.04 -8.84
C ASN A 3 -32.36 -65.69 -9.42
N THR A 4 -32.34 -65.47 -10.74
CA THR A 4 -32.03 -64.13 -11.29
C THR A 4 -33.26 -63.22 -11.45
N LEU A 5 -34.48 -63.75 -11.50
CA LEU A 5 -35.70 -62.91 -11.63
C LEU A 5 -36.09 -62.17 -10.33
N ASN A 6 -35.72 -62.69 -9.15
CA ASN A 6 -36.12 -62.10 -7.87
C ASN A 6 -35.28 -60.87 -7.48
N HIS A 7 -34.00 -60.81 -7.89
CA HIS A 7 -33.10 -59.74 -7.44
C HIS A 7 -33.43 -58.39 -8.08
N ASN A 8 -33.80 -58.38 -9.37
CA ASN A 8 -34.18 -57.14 -10.07
C ASN A 8 -35.51 -56.58 -9.59
N LEU A 9 -36.47 -57.43 -9.22
CA LEU A 9 -37.74 -57.02 -8.62
C LEU A 9 -37.53 -56.37 -7.25
N VAL A 10 -36.65 -56.92 -6.40
CA VAL A 10 -36.34 -56.33 -5.09
C VAL A 10 -35.65 -54.97 -5.24
N ILE A 11 -34.73 -54.81 -6.19
CA ILE A 11 -34.05 -53.52 -6.44
C ILE A 11 -35.03 -52.46 -6.95
N ILE A 12 -35.95 -52.82 -7.86
CA ILE A 12 -36.99 -51.90 -8.34
C ILE A 12 -37.92 -51.50 -7.19
N TYR A 13 -38.33 -52.45 -6.34
CA TYR A 13 -39.16 -52.13 -5.17
C TYR A 13 -38.46 -51.18 -4.19
N ILE A 14 -37.18 -51.41 -3.89
CA ILE A 14 -36.41 -50.52 -3.00
C ILE A 14 -36.26 -49.12 -3.62
N ALA A 15 -35.99 -49.02 -4.92
CA ALA A 15 -35.85 -47.73 -5.61
C ALA A 15 -37.18 -46.94 -5.63
N VAL A 16 -38.31 -47.60 -5.89
CA VAL A 16 -39.64 -46.97 -5.85
C VAL A 16 -40.02 -46.55 -4.43
N SER A 17 -39.70 -47.37 -3.42
CA SER A 17 -39.93 -47.00 -2.02
C SER A 17 -39.08 -45.82 -1.56
N LEU A 18 -37.80 -45.75 -1.96
CA LEU A 18 -36.93 -44.61 -1.65
C LEU A 18 -37.39 -43.32 -2.34
N PHE A 19 -37.86 -43.42 -3.58
CA PHE A 19 -38.41 -42.26 -4.30
C PHE A 19 -39.71 -41.76 -3.66
N ALA A 20 -40.59 -42.66 -3.22
CA ALA A 20 -41.80 -42.29 -2.49
C ALA A 20 -41.49 -41.62 -1.14
N ILE A 21 -40.47 -42.11 -0.41
CA ILE A 21 -40.02 -41.51 0.85
C ILE A 21 -39.45 -40.10 0.58
N PHE A 22 -38.60 -39.94 -0.43
CA PHE A 22 -38.05 -38.63 -0.79
C PHE A 22 -39.15 -37.64 -1.20
N PHE A 23 -40.15 -38.10 -1.95
CA PHE A 23 -41.29 -37.26 -2.35
C PHE A 23 -42.16 -36.84 -1.16
N LEU A 24 -42.38 -37.74 -0.18
CA LEU A 24 -43.08 -37.42 1.05
C LEU A 24 -42.28 -36.43 1.92
N PHE A 25 -40.96 -36.59 2.04
CA PHE A 25 -40.10 -35.63 2.73
C PHE A 25 -40.10 -34.26 2.04
N TYR A 26 -40.07 -34.23 0.71
CA TYR A 26 -40.13 -32.98 -0.06
C TYR A 26 -41.48 -32.28 0.12
N GLN A 27 -42.59 -33.02 0.14
CA GLN A 27 -43.92 -32.45 0.43
C GLN A 27 -44.01 -31.89 1.86
N VAL A 28 -43.49 -32.61 2.87
CA VAL A 28 -43.48 -32.12 4.26
C VAL A 28 -42.66 -30.83 4.39
N ILE A 29 -41.50 -30.73 3.73
CA ILE A 29 -40.67 -29.51 3.74
C ILE A 29 -41.40 -28.33 3.08
N GLN A 30 -42.09 -28.58 1.96
CA GLN A 30 -42.88 -27.54 1.28
C GLN A 30 -44.09 -27.11 2.13
N ASP A 31 -44.75 -28.03 2.80
CA ASP A 31 -45.87 -27.73 3.69
C ASP A 31 -45.41 -26.94 4.93
N ASP A 32 -44.27 -27.28 5.54
CA ASP A 32 -43.68 -26.51 6.66
C ASP A 32 -43.26 -25.10 6.23
N TYR A 33 -42.66 -24.97 5.03
CA TYR A 33 -42.31 -23.67 4.46
C TYR A 33 -43.56 -22.81 4.21
N ASN A 34 -44.59 -23.39 3.58
CA ASN A 34 -45.86 -22.71 3.31
C ASN A 34 -46.63 -22.38 4.60
N LEU A 35 -46.59 -23.24 5.61
CA LEU A 35 -47.17 -22.99 6.93
C LEU A 35 -46.41 -21.85 7.64
N SER A 36 -45.08 -21.78 7.52
CA SER A 36 -44.27 -20.69 8.08
C SER A 36 -44.56 -19.34 7.42
N ILE A 37 -44.76 -19.32 6.09
CA ILE A 37 -45.15 -18.13 5.33
C ILE A 37 -46.59 -17.74 5.66
N SER A 38 -47.52 -18.70 5.69
CA SER A 38 -48.91 -18.51 6.12
C SER A 38 -49.00 -17.94 7.55
N LYS A 39 -48.18 -18.44 8.48
CA LYS A 39 -48.12 -17.95 9.87
C LYS A 39 -47.50 -16.54 9.95
N ARG A 40 -46.55 -16.19 9.07
CA ARG A 40 -46.03 -14.81 8.92
C ARG A 40 -47.03 -13.85 8.25
N LEU A 41 -47.88 -14.34 7.36
CA LEU A 41 -48.87 -13.54 6.63
C LEU A 41 -50.19 -13.38 7.41
N SER A 42 -50.59 -14.36 8.21
CA SER A 42 -51.82 -14.33 9.02
C SER A 42 -51.71 -13.48 10.29
N THR A 43 -50.49 -13.11 10.72
CA THR A 43 -50.25 -12.16 11.81
C THR A 43 -50.29 -10.69 11.38
N ASN A 44 -50.56 -10.38 10.11
CA ASN A 44 -50.59 -9.01 9.58
C ASN A 44 -51.97 -8.65 8.98
N LYS A 45 -53.00 -8.63 9.81
CA LYS A 45 -54.23 -7.87 9.51
C LYS A 45 -54.52 -6.91 10.66
N ASN A 46 -54.39 -5.61 10.35
CA ASN A 46 -54.63 -4.42 11.17
C ASN A 46 -53.47 -3.94 12.06
N PHE A 47 -52.33 -3.61 11.44
CA PHE A 47 -51.37 -2.69 12.05
C PHE A 47 -51.37 -1.39 11.25
N SER A 48 -51.93 -0.33 11.84
CA SER A 48 -51.64 1.04 11.42
C SER A 48 -50.13 1.25 11.57
N LEU A 49 -49.43 1.56 10.46
CA LEU A 49 -48.00 1.87 10.48
C LEU A 49 -47.71 2.96 11.53
N PRO A 50 -46.99 2.66 12.62
CA PRO A 50 -46.20 3.67 13.26
C PRO A 50 -45.10 4.01 12.26
N SER A 51 -44.88 5.30 12.02
CA SER A 51 -43.70 5.81 11.35
C SER A 51 -42.46 5.48 12.18
N VAL A 52 -42.03 4.22 12.11
CA VAL A 52 -40.68 3.80 12.46
C VAL A 52 -39.87 3.98 11.17
N VAL A 53 -39.40 5.20 10.96
CA VAL A 53 -38.11 5.37 10.32
C VAL A 53 -37.16 4.58 11.21
N GLN A 54 -36.69 3.42 10.74
CA GLN A 54 -35.50 2.84 11.35
C GLN A 54 -34.41 3.89 11.11
N GLU A 55 -34.10 4.65 12.14
CA GLU A 55 -32.86 5.41 12.24
C GLU A 55 -31.76 4.35 12.08
N PHE A 56 -31.23 4.21 10.88
CA PHE A 56 -29.94 3.58 10.68
C PHE A 56 -28.97 4.53 11.36
N ASN A 57 -28.72 4.32 12.67
CA ASN A 57 -27.68 5.05 13.38
C ASN A 57 -26.36 4.61 12.77
N GLN A 58 -25.93 5.34 11.75
CA GLN A 58 -24.57 5.33 11.24
C GLN A 58 -23.66 5.58 12.44
N LYS A 59 -22.71 4.68 12.67
CA LYS A 59 -21.83 4.80 13.83
C LYS A 59 -20.87 5.96 13.58
N GLN A 60 -21.00 7.01 14.38
CA GLN A 60 -20.15 8.19 14.28
C GLN A 60 -18.93 8.07 15.20
N TYR A 61 -17.77 8.45 14.71
CA TYR A 61 -16.51 8.54 15.45
C TYR A 61 -15.92 9.94 15.33
N LYS A 62 -15.48 10.50 16.45
CA LYS A 62 -14.73 11.76 16.47
C LYS A 62 -13.26 11.50 16.22
N VAL A 63 -12.67 12.16 15.23
CA VAL A 63 -11.27 12.01 14.85
C VAL A 63 -10.50 13.27 15.21
N TYR A 64 -9.44 13.11 16.00
CA TYR A 64 -8.46 14.17 16.23
C TYR A 64 -7.18 13.84 15.45
N VAL A 65 -6.69 14.81 14.69
CA VAL A 65 -5.46 14.67 13.88
C VAL A 65 -4.39 15.58 14.46
N LYS A 66 -3.28 14.99 14.92
CA LYS A 66 -2.14 15.78 15.39
C LYS A 66 -1.54 16.58 14.23
N ASP A 67 -0.97 17.73 14.56
CA ASP A 67 -0.18 18.48 13.58
C ASP A 67 1.03 17.68 13.09
N LEU A 68 1.32 17.83 11.80
CA LEU A 68 2.49 17.22 11.19
C LEU A 68 3.78 17.76 11.83
N PRO A 69 4.84 16.94 11.92
CA PRO A 69 6.16 17.40 12.32
C PRO A 69 6.67 18.52 11.42
N TYR A 70 7.59 19.34 11.95
CA TYR A 70 8.20 20.44 11.21
C TYR A 70 8.88 19.96 9.92
N LYS A 71 8.67 20.70 8.82
CA LYS A 71 9.20 20.44 7.46
C LYS A 71 8.69 19.18 6.75
N ILE A 72 7.55 18.64 7.17
CA ILE A 72 6.82 17.65 6.39
C ILE A 72 5.84 18.38 5.46
N ASP A 73 5.66 17.84 4.25
CA ASP A 73 4.70 18.39 3.29
C ASP A 73 3.28 18.38 3.90
N PRO A 74 2.54 19.51 3.91
CA PRO A 74 1.17 19.52 4.40
C PRO A 74 0.23 18.58 3.64
N GLU A 75 0.58 18.13 2.43
CA GLU A 75 -0.19 17.17 1.65
C GLU A 75 -0.42 15.85 2.39
N TYR A 76 0.52 15.38 3.23
CA TYR A 76 0.34 14.13 3.99
C TYR A 76 -0.91 14.15 4.89
N LYS A 77 -1.43 15.32 5.30
CA LYS A 77 -2.70 15.38 6.05
C LYS A 77 -3.88 14.86 5.24
N LYS A 78 -3.87 14.99 3.90
CA LYS A 78 -4.92 14.47 3.03
C LYS A 78 -5.04 12.95 3.07
N SER A 79 -3.98 12.25 3.47
CA SER A 79 -4.01 10.79 3.63
C SER A 79 -5.08 10.34 4.66
N VAL A 80 -5.32 11.16 5.68
CA VAL A 80 -6.41 10.94 6.65
C VAL A 80 -7.78 11.08 5.99
N ASP A 81 -7.98 12.15 5.22
CA ASP A 81 -9.24 12.39 4.51
C ASP A 81 -9.56 11.27 3.52
N GLU A 82 -8.53 10.74 2.84
CA GLU A 82 -8.66 9.60 1.94
C GLU A 82 -8.98 8.29 2.67
N ALA A 83 -8.38 8.05 3.83
CA ALA A 83 -8.70 6.89 4.65
C ALA A 83 -10.12 6.95 5.22
N VAL A 84 -10.53 8.12 5.73
CA VAL A 84 -11.91 8.40 6.15
C VAL A 84 -12.87 8.12 5.00
N SER A 85 -12.64 8.73 3.84
CA SER A 85 -13.49 8.58 2.67
C SER A 85 -13.58 7.13 2.20
N TYR A 86 -12.48 6.37 2.25
CA TYR A 86 -12.45 4.96 1.89
C TYR A 86 -13.36 4.13 2.80
N TRP A 87 -13.25 4.31 4.12
CA TRP A 87 -14.00 3.52 5.09
C TRP A 87 -15.47 3.92 5.21
N GLU A 88 -15.83 5.20 5.06
CA GLU A 88 -17.24 5.62 5.00
C GLU A 88 -17.97 5.08 3.76
N GLN A 89 -17.26 4.87 2.65
CA GLN A 89 -17.84 4.24 1.46
C GLN A 89 -18.01 2.73 1.60
N LYS A 90 -17.14 2.10 2.41
CA LYS A 90 -17.09 0.64 2.59
C LYS A 90 -17.98 0.17 3.74
N GLU A 91 -18.13 0.99 4.78
CA GLU A 91 -18.81 0.68 6.03
C GLU A 91 -19.91 1.71 6.34
N ASN A 92 -20.89 1.31 7.16
CA ASN A 92 -21.93 2.24 7.63
C ASN A 92 -21.45 3.06 8.85
N VAL A 93 -20.38 3.83 8.66
CA VAL A 93 -19.71 4.67 9.68
C VAL A 93 -19.57 6.11 9.18
N ASP A 94 -19.40 7.06 10.10
CA ASP A 94 -19.19 8.49 9.84
C ASP A 94 -18.04 8.99 10.70
N PHE A 95 -17.09 9.71 10.13
CA PHE A 95 -15.96 10.29 10.86
C PHE A 95 -16.09 11.81 10.89
N VAL A 96 -16.07 12.38 12.10
CA VAL A 96 -16.19 13.83 12.30
C VAL A 96 -14.95 14.36 12.99
N TYR A 97 -14.32 15.36 12.40
CA TYR A 97 -13.12 15.97 12.99
C TYR A 97 -13.43 16.75 14.28
N THR A 98 -12.51 16.66 15.24
CA THR A 98 -12.50 17.44 16.48
C THR A 98 -11.13 18.05 16.72
N ASP A 99 -11.10 19.28 17.23
CA ASP A 99 -9.86 19.95 17.67
C ASP A 99 -9.46 19.55 19.10
N GLU A 100 -10.34 18.82 19.81
CA GLU A 100 -10.16 18.40 21.20
C GLU A 100 -9.77 16.92 21.27
N GLU A 101 -8.48 16.65 21.49
CA GLU A 101 -7.89 15.30 21.59
C GLU A 101 -8.59 14.43 22.65
N GLU A 102 -8.96 15.02 23.80
CA GLU A 102 -9.63 14.33 24.91
C GLU A 102 -11.05 13.84 24.59
N ASN A 103 -11.67 14.38 23.54
CA ASN A 103 -13.02 14.07 23.12
C ASN A 103 -13.05 13.21 21.85
N ALA A 104 -11.90 12.75 21.37
CA ALA A 104 -11.78 11.94 20.16
C ALA A 104 -11.99 10.44 20.45
N ASP A 105 -12.72 9.78 19.56
CA ASP A 105 -12.84 8.31 19.52
C ASP A 105 -11.65 7.67 18.80
N LEU A 106 -11.00 8.41 17.91
CA LEU A 106 -9.77 8.03 17.20
C LEU A 106 -8.80 9.20 17.20
N ILE A 107 -7.54 8.93 17.54
CA ILE A 107 -6.46 9.89 17.60
C ILE A 107 -5.39 9.49 16.59
N ILE A 108 -4.96 10.42 15.74
CA ILE A 108 -3.95 10.18 14.70
C ILE A 108 -2.67 10.95 15.02
N TYR A 109 -1.56 10.21 15.15
CA TYR A 109 -0.21 10.72 15.34
C TYR A 109 0.66 10.44 14.13
N TRP A 110 1.72 11.24 14.01
CA TRP A 110 2.71 11.13 12.95
C TRP A 110 4.07 10.86 13.56
N ALA A 111 4.66 9.72 13.20
CA ALA A 111 6.03 9.39 13.55
C ALA A 111 6.94 9.84 12.41
N LYS A 112 7.85 10.78 12.69
CA LYS A 112 8.86 11.15 11.70
C LYS A 112 9.80 9.98 11.41
N ASP A 113 10.20 9.26 12.44
CA ASP A 113 11.06 8.08 12.34
C ASP A 113 10.52 7.04 13.32
N PHE A 114 10.03 5.92 12.79
CA PHE A 114 9.72 4.76 13.62
C PHE A 114 11.01 3.99 13.86
N SER A 115 11.38 3.78 15.13
CA SER A 115 12.49 2.88 15.43
C SER A 115 12.17 1.47 14.89
N VAL A 116 12.97 1.03 13.92
CA VAL A 116 13.06 -0.32 13.30
C VAL A 116 11.82 -1.23 13.44
N GLY A 117 11.11 -1.45 12.33
CA GLY A 117 10.19 -2.58 12.15
C GLY A 117 8.69 -2.27 12.19
N HIS A 118 8.30 -1.00 12.30
CA HIS A 118 6.91 -0.57 12.21
C HIS A 118 6.78 0.63 11.24
N VAL A 119 5.75 0.59 10.41
CA VAL A 119 5.46 1.65 9.41
C VAL A 119 4.16 2.37 9.77
N GLY A 120 3.27 1.67 10.48
CA GLY A 120 2.11 2.19 11.16
C GLY A 120 1.85 1.36 12.41
N TYR A 121 1.08 1.91 13.34
CA TYR A 121 0.64 1.21 14.54
C TYR A 121 -0.74 1.70 14.97
N ALA A 122 -1.75 0.84 14.89
CA ALA A 122 -3.01 1.01 15.57
C ALA A 122 -3.02 0.28 16.93
N TYR A 123 -3.34 1.00 18.00
CA TYR A 123 -3.62 0.42 19.31
C TYR A 123 -4.78 1.11 19.99
N GLU A 124 -5.84 0.33 20.25
CA GLU A 124 -7.10 0.81 20.79
C GLU A 124 -7.68 1.96 19.95
N ASN A 125 -7.52 3.21 20.42
CA ASN A 125 -8.03 4.41 19.78
C ASN A 125 -6.93 5.31 19.17
N LEU A 126 -5.69 4.82 19.09
CA LEU A 126 -4.55 5.55 18.53
C LEU A 126 -4.12 4.89 17.22
N ILE A 127 -3.95 5.71 16.18
CA ILE A 127 -3.22 5.36 14.96
C ILE A 127 -1.96 6.24 14.93
N GLU A 128 -0.79 5.63 14.81
CA GLU A 128 0.46 6.32 14.56
C GLU A 128 1.01 5.89 13.19
N ILE A 129 1.35 6.85 12.33
CA ILE A 129 1.79 6.59 10.95
C ILE A 129 3.18 7.15 10.70
N GLY A 130 4.03 6.33 10.08
CA GLY A 130 5.41 6.63 9.74
C GLY A 130 5.48 7.49 8.50
N LEU A 131 6.27 8.56 8.58
CA LEU A 131 6.47 9.48 7.47
C LEU A 131 7.77 9.23 6.71
N GLY A 132 8.63 8.34 7.20
CA GLY A 132 9.93 8.05 6.65
C GLY A 132 10.81 7.31 7.66
N ASP A 133 12.02 7.01 7.23
CA ASP A 133 13.07 6.42 8.07
C ASP A 133 14.45 6.91 7.63
N SER A 134 15.51 6.40 8.29
CA SER A 134 16.90 6.75 7.99
C SER A 134 17.70 5.59 7.35
N TYR A 135 17.03 4.65 6.65
CA TYR A 135 17.69 3.49 6.03
C TYR A 135 18.72 3.92 4.98
N CYS A 136 18.38 4.88 4.13
CA CYS A 136 19.28 5.39 3.09
C CYS A 136 20.35 6.32 3.70
N TYR A 137 21.60 5.87 3.70
CA TYR A 137 22.77 6.68 4.09
C TYR A 137 22.78 7.17 5.55
N ASN A 138 21.93 6.62 6.43
CA ASN A 138 21.66 7.17 7.76
C ASN A 138 21.08 8.60 7.74
N ASP A 139 20.52 9.00 6.61
CA ASP A 139 19.83 10.27 6.44
C ASP A 139 18.34 10.01 6.25
N TRP A 140 17.52 10.83 6.90
CA TRP A 140 16.07 10.66 6.84
C TRP A 140 15.55 10.84 5.40
N ARG A 141 14.71 9.92 4.95
CA ARG A 141 14.00 9.97 3.66
C ARG A 141 12.50 9.82 3.88
N PRO A 142 11.68 10.67 3.24
CA PRO A 142 10.24 10.54 3.32
C PRO A 142 9.74 9.31 2.57
N TYR A 143 8.72 8.67 3.12
CA TYR A 143 7.93 7.70 2.38
C TYR A 143 7.04 8.39 1.34
N SER A 144 6.69 7.69 0.27
CA SER A 144 5.79 8.22 -0.77
C SER A 144 4.43 8.58 -0.16
N TYR A 145 3.77 9.60 -0.70
CA TYR A 145 2.42 9.98 -0.27
C TYR A 145 1.43 8.79 -0.40
N GLU A 146 1.55 8.04 -1.50
CA GLU A 146 0.70 6.87 -1.75
C GLU A 146 0.91 5.82 -0.68
N TYR A 147 2.16 5.51 -0.33
CA TYR A 147 2.47 4.54 0.71
C TYR A 147 1.94 4.96 2.07
N VAL A 148 2.13 6.21 2.47
CA VAL A 148 1.56 6.73 3.72
C VAL A 148 0.03 6.62 3.71
N THR A 149 -0.60 6.89 2.57
CA THR A 149 -2.06 6.80 2.41
C THR A 149 -2.58 5.37 2.49
N GLN A 150 -1.89 4.40 1.89
CA GLN A 150 -2.25 2.99 2.00
C GLN A 150 -2.11 2.48 3.43
N ASN A 151 -1.02 2.83 4.13
CA ASN A 151 -0.85 2.48 5.55
C ASN A 151 -1.93 3.16 6.43
N MET A 152 -2.26 4.43 6.19
CA MET A 152 -3.34 5.11 6.90
C MET A 152 -4.67 4.36 6.74
N LYS A 153 -5.02 3.96 5.51
CA LYS A 153 -6.22 3.17 5.22
C LYS A 153 -6.19 1.81 5.97
N HIS A 154 -5.04 1.14 6.01
CA HIS A 154 -4.84 -0.11 6.73
C HIS A 154 -5.10 0.04 8.24
N GLU A 155 -4.45 1.02 8.89
CA GLU A 155 -4.58 1.23 10.33
C GLU A 155 -6.00 1.66 10.74
N PHE A 156 -6.71 2.41 9.89
CA PHE A 156 -8.14 2.68 10.09
C PHE A 156 -8.97 1.40 10.08
N GLY A 157 -8.60 0.39 9.30
CA GLY A 157 -9.26 -0.91 9.32
C GLY A 157 -9.11 -1.59 10.67
N HIS A 158 -7.91 -1.58 11.26
CA HIS A 158 -7.70 -2.08 12.61
C HIS A 158 -8.55 -1.35 13.65
N PHE A 159 -8.65 -0.01 13.56
CA PHE A 159 -9.55 0.76 14.43
C PHE A 159 -11.02 0.32 14.30
N LEU A 160 -11.47 -0.03 13.10
CA LEU A 160 -12.81 -0.55 12.83
C LEU A 160 -12.99 -2.03 13.20
N GLY A 161 -11.95 -2.71 13.67
CA GLY A 161 -11.98 -4.11 14.11
C GLY A 161 -11.66 -5.13 13.02
N TYR A 162 -11.05 -4.69 11.91
CA TYR A 162 -10.52 -5.60 10.90
C TYR A 162 -9.20 -6.22 11.36
N GLU A 163 -9.07 -7.51 11.11
CA GLU A 163 -7.82 -8.25 11.25
C GLU A 163 -7.07 -8.29 9.92
N HIS A 164 -5.79 -8.66 9.97
CA HIS A 164 -4.99 -8.86 8.77
C HIS A 164 -5.62 -9.87 7.79
N SER A 165 -5.57 -9.52 6.50
CA SER A 165 -5.91 -10.38 5.38
C SER A 165 -4.67 -11.09 4.82
N GLN A 166 -4.89 -12.22 4.16
CA GLN A 166 -3.86 -12.94 3.39
C GLN A 166 -3.95 -12.64 1.88
N ASP A 167 -4.97 -11.90 1.44
CA ASP A 167 -5.12 -11.47 0.05
C ASP A 167 -4.30 -10.21 -0.19
N GLU A 168 -3.34 -10.27 -1.11
CA GLU A 168 -2.44 -9.16 -1.48
C GLU A 168 -3.17 -7.95 -2.08
N ASN A 169 -4.43 -8.13 -2.52
CA ASN A 169 -5.26 -7.05 -3.06
C ASN A 169 -6.19 -6.43 -2.01
N ASP A 170 -6.19 -6.94 -0.78
CA ASP A 170 -6.95 -6.37 0.32
C ASP A 170 -6.15 -5.26 1.01
N ILE A 171 -6.82 -4.18 1.39
CA ILE A 171 -6.20 -3.10 2.15
C ILE A 171 -5.64 -3.58 3.49
N MET A 172 -6.22 -4.65 4.05
CA MET A 172 -5.77 -5.28 5.29
C MET A 172 -4.66 -6.31 5.09
N TYR A 173 -4.05 -6.41 3.89
CA TYR A 173 -2.92 -7.30 3.67
C TYR A 173 -1.75 -6.96 4.61
N PHE A 174 -1.23 -7.97 5.30
CA PHE A 174 -0.26 -7.78 6.39
C PHE A 174 1.15 -7.34 5.95
N GLN A 175 1.44 -7.35 4.63
CA GLN A 175 2.73 -6.90 4.10
C GLN A 175 2.51 -5.70 3.22
N SER A 176 3.27 -4.64 3.46
CA SER A 176 3.36 -3.50 2.55
C SER A 176 4.76 -3.43 1.98
N LYS A 177 4.86 -3.08 0.70
CA LYS A 177 6.15 -2.78 0.07
C LYS A 177 6.47 -1.34 0.39
N GLN A 178 7.57 -1.11 1.08
CA GLN A 178 7.98 0.23 1.48
C GLN A 178 8.36 1.06 0.27
N GLU A 179 7.80 2.26 0.18
CA GLU A 179 8.04 3.17 -0.94
C GLU A 179 8.53 4.52 -0.42
N TYR A 180 9.64 4.99 -0.98
CA TYR A 180 10.17 6.33 -0.70
C TYR A 180 9.68 7.33 -1.73
N ASP A 181 9.50 8.58 -1.32
CA ASP A 181 9.25 9.68 -2.25
C ASP A 181 10.52 9.97 -3.09
N TYR A 182 11.68 9.95 -2.43
CA TYR A 182 13.00 9.94 -3.07
C TYR A 182 14.02 9.20 -2.20
N THR A 183 15.05 8.63 -2.84
CA THR A 183 16.16 7.96 -2.17
C THR A 183 17.42 8.84 -2.13
N LEU A 184 17.54 9.80 -3.06
CA LEU A 184 18.58 10.83 -3.09
C LEU A 184 18.00 12.16 -3.60
N ASN A 185 18.30 13.26 -2.93
CA ASN A 185 17.99 14.62 -3.39
C ASN A 185 19.09 15.57 -2.91
N GLU A 186 20.02 15.92 -3.78
CA GLU A 186 21.22 16.67 -3.44
C GLU A 186 21.49 17.81 -4.43
N SER A 187 22.16 18.85 -3.96
CA SER A 187 22.69 19.93 -4.80
C SER A 187 24.07 20.33 -4.31
N ASP A 188 25.05 20.31 -5.22
CA ASP A 188 26.45 20.53 -4.86
C ASP A 188 27.27 21.17 -6.00
N VAL A 189 28.53 21.49 -5.70
CA VAL A 189 29.50 22.05 -6.63
C VAL A 189 30.59 21.02 -6.91
N LEU A 190 30.64 20.51 -8.13
CA LEU A 190 31.67 19.57 -8.57
C LEU A 190 32.89 20.33 -9.13
N PRO A 191 34.08 20.23 -8.50
CA PRO A 191 35.26 20.93 -8.99
C PRO A 191 35.74 20.44 -10.36
N SER A 192 36.50 21.28 -11.06
CA SER A 192 37.11 20.91 -12.35
C SER A 192 37.95 19.64 -12.26
N GLY A 193 37.64 18.66 -13.11
CA GLY A 193 38.35 17.38 -13.18
C GLY A 193 37.96 16.36 -12.12
N TYR A 194 36.95 16.64 -11.29
CA TYR A 194 36.48 15.73 -10.25
C TYR A 194 35.28 14.88 -10.71
N TYR A 195 35.04 13.82 -9.94
CA TYR A 195 33.93 12.88 -10.07
C TYR A 195 33.22 12.80 -8.72
N GLN A 196 31.90 12.61 -8.75
CA GLN A 196 31.09 12.34 -7.57
C GLN A 196 30.35 11.03 -7.77
N TYR A 197 30.48 10.13 -6.80
CA TYR A 197 29.77 8.85 -6.76
C TYR A 197 28.61 8.93 -5.78
N TYR A 198 27.46 8.41 -6.19
CA TYR A 198 26.30 8.16 -5.35
C TYR A 198 25.93 6.69 -5.50
N GLY A 199 25.87 5.95 -4.39
CA GLY A 199 25.32 4.60 -4.42
C GLY A 199 23.85 4.62 -4.82
N VAL A 200 23.34 3.48 -5.26
CA VAL A 200 21.89 3.25 -5.26
C VAL A 200 21.48 2.92 -3.83
N CYS A 201 20.40 3.53 -3.35
CA CYS A 201 19.72 3.10 -2.14
C CYS A 201 18.39 2.48 -2.51
N THR A 202 18.21 1.21 -2.18
CA THR A 202 16.98 0.46 -2.41
C THR A 202 16.87 -0.67 -1.38
N LEU A 203 15.64 -1.13 -1.15
CA LEU A 203 15.34 -2.34 -0.38
C LEU A 203 15.27 -3.60 -1.27
N TYR A 204 15.44 -3.45 -2.59
CA TYR A 204 15.19 -4.48 -3.59
C TYR A 204 16.44 -4.79 -4.42
N GLU A 205 16.71 -6.07 -4.67
CA GLU A 205 17.89 -6.51 -5.47
C GLU A 205 17.90 -5.91 -6.89
N ASN A 206 16.72 -5.65 -7.46
CA ASN A 206 16.58 -4.99 -8.75
C ASN A 206 15.48 -3.94 -8.65
N THR A 207 15.79 -2.71 -9.03
CA THR A 207 14.84 -1.60 -8.95
C THR A 207 14.86 -0.76 -10.21
N LYS A 208 13.74 -0.09 -10.50
CA LYS A 208 13.67 0.94 -11.54
C LYS A 208 13.89 2.28 -10.88
N LEU A 209 14.97 2.96 -11.24
CA LEU A 209 15.25 4.30 -10.75
C LEU A 209 14.90 5.34 -11.80
N SER A 210 14.14 6.35 -11.41
CA SER A 210 14.09 7.63 -12.10
C SER A 210 15.25 8.48 -11.62
N ILE A 211 16.15 8.83 -12.53
CA ILE A 211 17.36 9.60 -12.23
C ILE A 211 17.27 10.91 -12.99
N ILE A 212 17.23 12.01 -12.25
CA ILE A 212 17.16 13.37 -12.79
C ILE A 212 18.41 14.12 -12.35
N VAL A 213 19.18 14.64 -13.31
CA VAL A 213 20.36 15.47 -13.04
C VAL A 213 20.25 16.75 -13.85
N SER A 214 20.44 17.90 -13.19
CA SER A 214 20.51 19.21 -13.84
C SER A 214 21.80 19.90 -13.43
N SER A 215 22.40 20.66 -14.35
CA SER A 215 23.66 21.36 -14.10
C SER A 215 23.78 22.64 -14.91
N ASP A 216 24.60 23.57 -14.43
CA ASP A 216 24.83 24.86 -15.10
C ASP A 216 25.77 24.76 -16.31
N LYS A 217 26.45 23.62 -16.48
CA LYS A 217 27.40 23.32 -17.55
C LYS A 217 27.32 21.84 -17.92
N ASN A 218 27.90 21.48 -19.06
CA ASN A 218 27.91 20.09 -19.49
C ASN A 218 28.77 19.20 -18.58
N ILE A 219 28.20 18.07 -18.20
CA ILE A 219 28.77 16.97 -17.40
C ILE A 219 28.55 15.65 -18.13
N ASP A 220 29.21 14.60 -17.64
CA ASP A 220 28.81 13.24 -17.96
C ASP A 220 28.11 12.61 -16.76
N VAL A 221 27.08 11.80 -17.04
CA VAL A 221 26.38 10.97 -16.07
C VAL A 221 26.60 9.52 -16.48
N LEU A 222 27.25 8.75 -15.63
CA LEU A 222 27.58 7.35 -15.86
C LEU A 222 26.94 6.48 -14.78
N ILE A 223 26.28 5.40 -15.18
CA ILE A 223 25.71 4.43 -14.24
C ILE A 223 26.57 3.17 -14.29
N VAL A 224 27.08 2.76 -13.14
CA VAL A 224 27.99 1.62 -12.98
C VAL A 224 27.32 0.49 -12.18
N PRO A 225 27.62 -0.79 -12.46
CA PRO A 225 27.04 -1.93 -11.73
C PRO A 225 27.44 -2.03 -10.26
N SER A 226 28.61 -1.48 -9.90
CA SER A 226 29.18 -1.63 -8.56
C SER A 226 30.09 -0.47 -8.19
N TYR A 227 30.40 -0.35 -6.89
CA TYR A 227 31.48 0.53 -6.42
C TYR A 227 32.86 0.10 -6.97
N GLU A 228 33.09 -1.21 -7.20
CA GLU A 228 34.33 -1.71 -7.82
C GLU A 228 34.49 -1.19 -9.25
N ASP A 229 33.41 -1.15 -10.05
CA ASP A 229 33.43 -0.56 -11.39
C ASP A 229 33.75 0.93 -11.37
N TYR A 230 33.24 1.66 -10.37
CA TYR A 230 33.63 3.05 -10.15
C TYR A 230 35.14 3.17 -9.84
N GLU A 231 35.70 2.31 -8.99
CA GLU A 231 37.15 2.30 -8.70
C GLU A 231 37.99 1.97 -9.94
N LEU A 232 37.54 1.01 -10.76
CA LEU A 232 38.20 0.69 -12.03
C LEU A 232 38.15 1.88 -13.00
N MET A 233 37.04 2.63 -13.04
CA MET A 233 36.90 3.83 -13.87
C MET A 233 37.90 4.92 -13.46
N ILE A 234 37.99 5.27 -12.17
CA ILE A 234 38.91 6.32 -11.70
C ILE A 234 40.39 5.94 -11.89
N ASP A 235 40.71 4.64 -11.86
CA ASP A 235 42.05 4.11 -12.13
C ASP A 235 42.40 4.07 -13.63
N GLY A 236 41.45 4.42 -14.51
CA GLY A 236 41.61 4.30 -15.96
C GLY A 236 41.73 2.85 -16.44
N LYS A 237 41.22 1.90 -15.66
CA LYS A 237 41.14 0.47 -16.01
C LYS A 237 39.86 0.20 -16.79
N LYS A 238 39.73 -1.04 -17.28
CA LYS A 238 38.48 -1.50 -17.88
C LYS A 238 37.44 -1.70 -16.78
N TYR A 239 36.25 -1.12 -16.96
CA TYR A 239 35.09 -1.19 -16.07
C TYR A 239 33.83 -1.46 -16.90
N ASP A 240 32.77 -1.92 -16.25
CA ASP A 240 31.45 -2.09 -16.87
C ASP A 240 30.52 -0.91 -16.54
N SER A 241 29.54 -0.64 -17.42
CA SER A 241 28.56 0.42 -17.22
C SER A 241 27.24 0.10 -17.91
N TYR A 242 26.16 0.68 -17.41
CA TYR A 242 24.87 0.66 -18.09
C TYR A 242 24.87 1.72 -19.20
N GLU A 243 25.40 1.37 -20.38
CA GLU A 243 25.57 2.32 -21.49
C GLU A 243 24.27 3.03 -21.88
N LYS A 244 23.14 2.31 -21.89
CA LYS A 244 21.82 2.88 -22.21
C LYS A 244 21.31 3.85 -21.15
N CYS A 245 21.88 3.79 -19.96
CA CYS A 245 21.59 4.63 -18.81
C CYS A 245 22.66 5.69 -18.58
N SER A 246 23.62 5.82 -19.49
CA SER A 246 24.71 6.76 -19.34
C SER A 246 24.66 7.79 -20.47
N SER A 247 25.11 9.00 -20.19
CA SER A 247 25.12 10.11 -21.15
C SER A 247 26.32 11.00 -20.91
N SER A 248 26.81 11.63 -21.97
CA SER A 248 28.00 12.48 -21.92
C SER A 248 27.76 13.81 -22.59
N ASP A 249 28.47 14.84 -22.12
CA ASP A 249 28.39 16.21 -22.62
C ASP A 249 26.96 16.80 -22.60
N ILE A 250 26.26 16.60 -21.48
CA ILE A 250 24.88 17.04 -21.25
C ILE A 250 24.79 17.93 -20.03
N ASN A 251 23.81 18.84 -19.99
CA ASN A 251 23.52 19.67 -18.80
C ASN A 251 22.18 19.31 -18.13
N ASN A 252 21.39 18.44 -18.77
CA ASN A 252 20.16 17.90 -18.24
C ASN A 252 20.08 16.41 -18.59
N TYR A 253 19.78 15.60 -17.59
CA TYR A 253 19.61 14.15 -17.67
C TYR A 253 18.28 13.78 -17.01
N SER A 254 17.49 12.95 -17.66
CA SER A 254 16.30 12.36 -17.06
C SER A 254 16.05 11.02 -17.74
N LEU A 255 16.19 9.92 -16.99
CA LEU A 255 15.99 8.58 -17.52
C LEU A 255 15.54 7.62 -16.42
N ILE A 256 14.78 6.62 -16.83
CA ILE A 256 14.41 5.48 -15.99
C ILE A 256 15.34 4.30 -16.30
N CYS A 257 15.96 3.75 -15.27
CA CYS A 257 16.99 2.71 -15.38
C CYS A 257 16.70 1.53 -14.49
N ASN A 258 16.75 0.30 -15.04
CA ASN A 258 16.75 -0.91 -14.24
C ASN A 258 18.19 -1.18 -13.78
N VAL A 259 18.42 -1.17 -12.47
CA VAL A 259 19.74 -1.33 -11.85
C VAL A 259 19.67 -2.28 -10.66
N SER A 260 20.82 -2.82 -10.25
CA SER A 260 20.94 -3.57 -9.00
C SER A 260 21.08 -2.63 -7.80
N ASP A 261 20.89 -3.18 -6.60
CA ASP A 261 21.16 -2.53 -5.32
C ASP A 261 22.64 -2.16 -5.11
N GLU A 262 23.58 -2.84 -5.76
CA GLU A 262 25.01 -2.53 -5.73
C GLU A 262 25.43 -1.38 -6.67
N SER A 263 24.53 -0.95 -7.56
CA SER A 263 24.85 0.02 -8.62
C SER A 263 25.17 1.40 -8.07
N GLY A 264 25.76 2.25 -8.91
CA GLY A 264 26.08 3.63 -8.57
C GLY A 264 25.91 4.61 -9.73
N ILE A 265 25.63 5.85 -9.36
CA ILE A 265 25.50 7.01 -10.25
C ILE A 265 26.77 7.84 -10.10
N VAL A 266 27.44 8.11 -11.21
CA VAL A 266 28.68 8.89 -11.25
C VAL A 266 28.46 10.14 -12.07
N ILE A 267 28.68 11.30 -11.45
CA ILE A 267 28.68 12.60 -12.12
C ILE A 267 30.12 13.01 -12.35
N ILE A 268 30.46 13.39 -13.58
CA ILE A 268 31.83 13.69 -14.00
C ILE A 268 31.92 15.11 -14.55
N ASN A 269 32.79 15.92 -13.97
CA ASN A 269 33.12 17.25 -14.48
C ASN A 269 34.43 17.21 -15.27
N LYS A 270 34.33 17.12 -16.60
CA LYS A 270 35.49 17.22 -17.51
C LYS A 270 35.85 18.66 -17.89
N SER A 271 35.10 19.66 -17.42
CA SER A 271 35.32 21.06 -17.75
C SER A 271 36.49 21.65 -16.94
N LYS A 272 36.98 22.83 -17.37
CA LYS A 272 38.05 23.57 -16.68
C LYS A 272 37.56 24.39 -15.49
N ASP A 273 36.25 24.45 -15.30
CA ASP A 273 35.62 25.22 -14.25
C ASP A 273 34.88 24.30 -13.29
N ASN A 274 34.44 24.85 -12.16
CA ASN A 274 33.48 24.18 -11.30
C ASN A 274 32.09 24.15 -11.97
N VAL A 275 31.31 23.13 -11.64
CA VAL A 275 29.94 22.91 -12.11
C VAL A 275 29.01 22.86 -10.91
N ASN A 276 27.93 23.63 -10.94
CA ASN A 276 26.84 23.48 -10.00
C ASN A 276 25.87 22.44 -10.56
N PHE A 277 25.49 21.45 -9.77
CA PHE A 277 24.53 20.44 -10.19
C PHE A 277 23.52 20.12 -9.08
N SER A 278 22.38 19.56 -9.49
CA SER A 278 21.41 18.93 -8.62
C SER A 278 21.12 17.53 -9.14
N ILE A 279 20.90 16.59 -8.23
CA ILE A 279 20.53 15.21 -8.52
C ILE A 279 19.33 14.82 -7.67
N GLU A 280 18.33 14.22 -8.30
CA GLU A 280 17.18 13.61 -7.65
C GLU A 280 17.05 12.18 -8.16
N VAL A 281 16.86 11.23 -7.24
CA VAL A 281 16.68 9.81 -7.53
C VAL A 281 15.49 9.31 -6.74
N SER A 282 14.55 8.69 -7.43
CA SER A 282 13.39 8.01 -6.87
C SER A 282 13.23 6.63 -7.48
N GLU A 283 12.54 5.75 -6.77
CA GLU A 283 12.15 4.43 -7.29
C GLU A 283 10.82 4.53 -8.03
N GLU A 284 10.65 3.74 -9.08
CA GLU A 284 9.41 3.62 -9.85
C GLU A 284 8.73 2.28 -9.50
N TYR A 285 7.55 2.35 -8.89
CA TYR A 285 6.78 1.20 -8.38
C TYR A 285 5.71 0.69 -9.35
#